data_AF-A0A2S7TX23-F1
#
_entry.id   AF-A0A2S7TX23-F1
#
_cell.length_a   1.000
_cell.length_b   1.000
_cell.length_c   1.000
_cell.angle_alpha   90.00
_cell.angle_beta   90.00
_cell.angle_gamma   90.00
#
_symmetry.space_group_name_H-M   'P 1'
#
loop_
_entity.id
_entity.type
_entity.pdbx_description
1 polymer ?
#
loop_
_entity_poly.entity_id
_entity_poly.type
_entity_poly.pdbx_seq_one_letter_code
_entity_poly.pdbx_strand_id
1 'polypeptide(L)'
;MITGWNEWIAMRFIKEDQTEPFAGRPPLKDGTWFVDVFSAEFTRDIAPMKGGFTDNYYYQMVGHIRRFKGLAAPPERPEAREIVIDGKFDDWEGVPAHFTDPQGDTMHRSLRGTDPKTIYTHTLG
;
A
#
# COMPACT_ATOMS: atom_id res chain seq x y z
N MET A 1 12.37 1.69 -6.00
CA MET A 1 11.63 2.97 -6.12
C MET A 1 10.15 2.63 -6.19
N ILE A 2 9.30 3.29 -5.40
CA ILE A 2 7.84 3.17 -5.47
C ILE A 2 7.34 4.38 -6.26
N THR A 3 6.65 4.14 -7.38
CA THR A 3 6.20 5.21 -8.29
C THR A 3 4.71 5.55 -8.12
N GLY A 4 3.96 4.76 -7.36
CA GLY A 4 2.54 4.98 -7.12
C GLY A 4 1.98 4.05 -6.04
N TRP A 5 0.78 4.38 -5.56
CA TRP A 5 -0.01 3.54 -4.63
C TRP A 5 -0.94 2.61 -5.40
N ASN A 6 -1.76 3.22 -6.26
CA ASN A 6 -2.60 2.61 -7.28
C ASN A 6 -2.60 3.53 -8.51
N GLU A 7 -2.46 2.96 -9.69
CA GLU A 7 -2.42 3.73 -10.94
C GLU A 7 -3.81 3.77 -11.59
N TRP A 8 -4.54 4.85 -11.33
CA TRP A 8 -5.86 5.12 -11.92
C TRP A 8 -5.82 5.79 -13.29
N ILE A 9 -4.62 6.03 -13.83
CA ILE A 9 -4.42 6.73 -15.08
C ILE A 9 -3.75 5.77 -16.06
N ALA A 10 -4.43 5.47 -17.17
CA ALA A 10 -3.83 4.77 -18.29
C ALA A 10 -3.12 5.80 -19.18
N MET A 11 -1.80 5.74 -19.27
CA MET A 11 -1.04 6.65 -20.11
C MET A 11 -1.14 6.24 -21.57
N ARG A 12 -1.58 7.17 -22.42
CA ARG A 12 -1.60 7.00 -23.87
C ARG A 12 -0.25 7.42 -24.46
N PHE A 13 0.41 6.50 -25.13
CA PHE A 13 1.60 6.79 -25.93
C PHE A 13 1.29 6.57 -27.41
N ILE A 14 1.97 7.34 -28.26
CA ILE A 14 1.88 7.24 -29.72
C ILE A 14 3.30 7.16 -30.22
N LYS A 15 3.61 6.15 -31.02
CA LYS A 15 4.90 6.05 -31.73
C LYS A 15 4.62 5.94 -33.21
N GLU A 16 5.32 6.75 -34.00
CA GLU A 16 5.22 6.73 -35.46
C GLU A 16 5.73 5.40 -36.04
N ASP A 17 6.74 4.83 -35.40
CA ASP A 17 7.35 3.54 -35.74
C ASP A 17 6.71 2.39 -34.94
N GLN A 18 5.78 1.70 -35.61
CA GLN A 18 4.89 0.66 -35.07
C GLN A 18 5.50 -0.75 -35.06
N THR A 19 6.81 -0.88 -35.22
CA THR A 19 7.47 -2.18 -35.45
C THR A 19 7.72 -3.00 -34.18
N GLU A 20 7.76 -2.36 -33.01
CA GLU A 20 8.11 -3.01 -31.74
C GLU A 20 6.88 -3.26 -30.87
N PRO A 21 6.65 -4.50 -30.39
CA PRO A 21 5.57 -4.78 -29.45
C PRO A 21 5.88 -4.18 -28.06
N PHE A 22 4.84 -3.64 -27.41
CA PHE A 22 4.93 -3.22 -26.01
C PHE A 22 4.31 -4.30 -25.12
N ALA A 23 5.05 -4.78 -24.11
CA ALA A 23 4.61 -5.87 -23.23
C ALA A 23 4.11 -7.11 -24.00
N GLY A 24 4.76 -7.43 -25.12
CA GLY A 24 4.40 -8.55 -26.00
C GLY A 24 3.13 -8.35 -26.84
N ARG A 25 2.56 -7.12 -26.85
CA ARG A 25 1.35 -6.79 -27.62
C ARG A 25 1.67 -5.78 -28.73
N PRO A 26 1.14 -5.96 -29.94
CA PRO A 26 1.30 -4.96 -31.00
C PRO A 26 0.52 -3.68 -30.66
N PRO A 27 0.95 -2.52 -31.17
CA PRO A 27 0.21 -1.27 -31.02
C PRO A 27 -1.15 -1.33 -31.73
N LEU A 28 -2.04 -0.40 -31.38
CA LEU A 28 -3.25 -0.13 -32.17
C LEU A 28 -2.87 0.36 -33.58
N LYS A 29 -3.83 0.32 -34.51
CA LYS A 29 -3.59 0.65 -35.93
C LYS A 29 -3.01 2.05 -36.16
N ASP A 30 -3.29 2.99 -35.27
CA ASP A 30 -2.81 4.38 -35.32
C ASP A 30 -1.47 4.57 -34.59
N GLY A 31 -0.82 3.49 -34.15
CA GLY A 31 0.43 3.53 -33.37
C GLY A 31 0.21 3.87 -31.89
N THR A 32 -1.05 3.94 -31.44
CA THR A 32 -1.37 4.15 -30.03
C THR A 32 -1.18 2.87 -29.23
N TRP A 33 -0.65 2.98 -28.01
CA TRP A 33 -0.89 1.99 -26.98
C TRP A 33 -1.18 2.67 -25.64
N PHE A 34 -1.93 1.95 -24.80
CA PHE A 34 -2.17 2.34 -23.43
C PHE A 34 -1.22 1.54 -22.54
N VAL A 35 -0.44 2.26 -21.75
CA VAL A 35 0.30 1.66 -20.64
C VAL A 35 -0.63 1.74 -19.44
N ASP A 36 -1.20 0.60 -19.11
CA ASP A 36 -2.03 0.41 -17.94
C ASP A 36 -1.53 -0.78 -17.12
N VAL A 37 -1.97 -0.83 -15.86
CA VAL A 37 -1.57 -1.84 -14.87
C VAL A 37 -2.79 -2.67 -14.42
N PHE A 38 -3.85 -2.73 -15.23
CA PHE A 38 -5.13 -3.33 -14.82
C PHE A 38 -5.07 -4.86 -14.70
N SER A 39 -4.12 -5.51 -15.38
CA SER A 39 -3.99 -6.96 -15.35
C SER A 39 -3.02 -7.41 -14.26
N ALA A 40 -3.25 -8.59 -13.68
CA ALA A 40 -2.37 -9.15 -12.65
C ALA A 40 -0.93 -9.37 -13.12
N GLU A 41 -0.71 -9.55 -14.43
CA GLU A 41 0.62 -9.76 -15.01
C GLU A 41 1.45 -8.47 -15.06
N PHE A 42 0.80 -7.34 -15.38
CA PHE A 42 1.46 -6.05 -15.56
C PHE A 42 1.19 -5.08 -14.40
N THR A 43 0.48 -5.53 -13.36
CA THR A 43 0.15 -4.69 -12.23
C THR A 43 1.40 -4.31 -11.44
N ARG A 44 1.48 -3.03 -11.07
CA ARG A 44 2.52 -2.48 -10.19
C ARG A 44 1.90 -1.87 -8.93
N ASP A 45 0.61 -2.11 -8.73
CA ASP A 45 -0.12 -1.56 -7.60
C ASP A 45 0.37 -2.20 -6.31
N ILE A 46 0.51 -1.36 -5.29
CA ILE A 46 0.93 -1.75 -3.95
C ILE A 46 -0.20 -1.60 -2.94
N ALA A 47 -1.37 -1.15 -3.40
CA ALA A 47 -2.57 -1.08 -2.60
C ALA A 47 -3.01 -2.49 -2.17
N PRO A 48 -3.40 -2.69 -0.89
CA PRO A 48 -3.95 -3.96 -0.44
C PRO A 48 -5.20 -4.36 -1.21
N MET A 49 -5.38 -5.66 -1.45
CA MET A 49 -6.48 -6.21 -2.22
C MET A 49 -7.23 -7.30 -1.46
N LYS A 50 -8.56 -7.19 -1.43
CA LYS A 50 -9.44 -8.24 -0.90
C LYS A 50 -9.87 -9.18 -2.03
N GLY A 51 -9.54 -10.47 -1.92
CA GLY A 51 -9.97 -11.51 -2.86
C GLY A 51 -9.22 -11.54 -4.21
N GLY A 52 -8.12 -10.80 -4.33
CA GLY A 52 -7.25 -10.78 -5.51
C GLY A 52 -5.99 -11.64 -5.37
N PHE A 53 -4.90 -11.18 -5.98
CA PHE A 53 -3.60 -11.85 -6.03
C PHE A 53 -2.66 -11.51 -4.85
N THR A 54 -3.25 -11.29 -3.66
CA THR A 54 -2.58 -11.00 -2.37
C THR A 54 -1.79 -9.69 -2.29
N ASP A 55 -1.20 -9.41 -1.11
CA ASP A 55 -0.63 -8.10 -0.74
C ASP A 55 0.91 -8.08 -0.77
N ASN A 56 1.51 -8.78 -1.74
CA ASN A 56 2.96 -9.02 -1.76
C ASN A 56 3.78 -7.73 -1.78
N TYR A 57 3.44 -6.80 -2.68
CA TYR A 57 4.17 -5.53 -2.79
C TYR A 57 3.88 -4.58 -1.63
N TYR A 58 2.69 -4.65 -1.03
CA TYR A 58 2.38 -3.91 0.20
C TYR A 58 3.31 -4.35 1.34
N TYR A 59 3.45 -5.66 1.59
CA TYR A 59 4.35 -6.17 2.63
C TYR A 59 5.82 -5.86 2.36
N GLN A 60 6.26 -5.94 1.09
CA GLN A 60 7.59 -5.50 0.71
C GLN A 60 7.80 -4.01 0.99
N MET A 61 6.85 -3.14 0.65
CA MET A 61 6.93 -1.72 0.97
C MET A 61 7.07 -1.52 2.48
N VAL A 62 6.20 -2.13 3.29
CA VAL A 62 6.25 -2.01 4.76
C VAL A 62 7.61 -2.45 5.29
N GLY A 63 8.14 -3.59 4.84
CA GLY A 63 9.47 -4.08 5.24
C GLY A 63 10.59 -3.11 4.90
N HIS A 64 10.59 -2.54 3.69
CA HIS A 64 11.60 -1.56 3.28
C HIS A 64 11.47 -0.23 4.01
N ILE A 65 10.25 0.26 4.26
CA ILE A 65 10.02 1.47 5.07
C ILE A 65 10.61 1.26 6.47
N ARG A 66 10.32 0.13 7.11
CA ARG A 66 10.87 -0.19 8.43
C ARG A 66 12.40 -0.20 8.42
N ARG A 67 12.99 -0.86 7.41
CA ARG A 67 14.45 -0.98 7.24
C ARG A 67 15.14 0.38 7.01
N PHE A 68 14.58 1.23 6.16
CA PHE A 68 15.28 2.45 5.69
C PHE A 68 14.89 3.73 6.42
N LYS A 69 13.69 3.80 7.02
CA LYS A 69 13.25 4.98 7.79
C LYS A 69 13.60 4.89 9.27
N GLY A 70 14.39 3.89 9.68
CA GLY A 70 14.95 3.80 11.03
C GLY A 70 13.96 3.34 12.10
N LEU A 71 12.99 2.49 11.77
CA LEU A 71 12.14 1.89 12.79
C LEU A 71 12.94 0.85 13.57
N ALA A 72 12.73 0.79 14.89
CA ALA A 72 13.26 -0.28 15.71
C ALA A 72 12.77 -1.65 15.21
N ALA A 73 13.58 -2.69 15.47
CA ALA A 73 13.15 -4.07 15.23
C ALA A 73 11.83 -4.32 15.97
N PRO A 74 10.88 -5.07 15.36
CA PRO A 74 9.67 -5.45 16.09
C PRO A 74 10.06 -6.29 17.32
N PRO A 75 9.32 -6.16 18.44
CA PRO A 75 9.53 -7.05 19.58
C PRO A 75 9.30 -8.51 19.14
N GLU A 76 9.99 -9.44 19.79
CA GLU A 76 9.76 -10.86 19.56
C GLU A 76 8.30 -11.20 19.85
N ARG A 77 7.73 -12.09 19.03
CA ARG A 77 6.37 -12.56 19.23
C ARG A 77 6.32 -13.30 20.58
N PRO A 78 5.46 -12.90 21.53
CA PRO A 78 5.33 -13.62 22.78
C PRO A 78 4.78 -15.03 22.53
N GLU A 79 5.21 -15.97 23.36
CA GLU A 79 4.63 -17.32 23.40
C GLU A 79 3.13 -17.25 23.73
N ALA A 80 2.39 -18.24 23.23
CA ALA A 80 0.98 -18.36 23.57
C ALA A 80 0.82 -18.65 25.08
N ARG A 81 -0.05 -17.89 25.74
CA ARG A 81 -0.37 -18.06 27.16
C ARG A 81 -1.88 -18.12 27.36
N GLU A 82 -2.31 -18.89 28.35
CA GLU A 82 -3.70 -18.83 28.82
C GLU A 82 -3.90 -17.54 29.61
N ILE A 83 -5.10 -16.96 29.48
CA ILE A 83 -5.55 -15.79 30.21
C ILE A 83 -6.94 -16.07 30.78
N VAL A 84 -7.25 -15.48 31.92
CA VAL A 84 -8.57 -15.54 32.54
C VAL A 84 -9.31 -14.24 32.23
N ILE A 85 -10.54 -14.34 31.72
CA ILE A 85 -11.39 -13.17 31.47
C ILE A 85 -12.17 -12.85 32.75
N ASP A 86 -11.48 -12.37 33.79
CA ASP A 86 -12.05 -12.01 35.10
C ASP A 86 -12.11 -10.49 35.35
N GLY A 87 -11.69 -9.68 34.37
CA GLY A 87 -11.63 -8.22 34.46
C GLY A 87 -10.37 -7.68 35.13
N LYS A 88 -9.43 -8.54 35.53
CA LYS A 88 -8.09 -8.14 36.00
C LYS A 88 -7.09 -8.17 34.86
N PHE A 89 -6.03 -7.39 35.00
CA PHE A 89 -4.97 -7.27 33.97
C PHE A 89 -3.66 -7.96 34.38
N ASP A 90 -3.64 -8.62 35.54
CA ASP A 90 -2.44 -9.26 36.10
C ASP A 90 -1.90 -10.37 35.17
N ASP A 91 -2.79 -11.01 34.40
CA ASP A 91 -2.46 -11.97 33.35
C ASP A 91 -1.71 -11.34 32.15
N TRP A 92 -1.48 -10.03 32.13
CA TRP A 92 -0.66 -9.36 31.11
C TRP A 92 0.73 -8.96 31.62
N GLU A 93 0.99 -9.14 32.92
CA GLU A 93 2.30 -8.85 33.50
C GLU A 93 3.38 -9.73 32.83
N GLY A 94 4.49 -9.10 32.46
CA GLY A 94 5.63 -9.76 31.81
C GLY A 94 5.48 -10.08 30.32
N VAL A 95 4.36 -9.73 29.66
CA VAL A 95 4.24 -9.89 28.20
C VAL A 95 5.08 -8.82 27.49
N PRO A 96 6.10 -9.18 26.68
CA PRO A 96 7.02 -8.22 26.06
C PRO A 96 6.42 -7.42 24.89
N ALA A 97 5.14 -7.61 24.58
CA ALA A 97 4.48 -6.97 23.46
C ALA A 97 4.02 -5.56 23.83
N HIS A 98 4.67 -4.54 23.26
CA HIS A 98 4.28 -3.16 23.38
C HIS A 98 3.91 -2.60 22.00
N PHE A 99 2.65 -2.18 21.86
CA PHE A 99 2.15 -1.56 20.63
C PHE A 99 1.85 -0.09 20.94
N THR A 100 2.61 0.81 20.29
CA THR A 100 2.38 2.24 20.38
C THR A 100 1.61 2.72 19.17
N ASP A 101 0.67 3.62 19.40
CA ASP A 101 0.05 4.36 18.34
C ASP A 101 1.01 5.43 17.78
N PRO A 102 1.09 5.65 16.46
CA PRO A 102 1.89 6.75 15.92
C PRO A 102 1.35 8.09 16.42
N GLN A 103 2.24 8.96 16.88
CA GLN A 103 1.84 10.29 17.32
C GLN A 103 1.10 11.05 16.20
N GLY A 104 -0.12 11.48 16.50
CA GLY A 104 -0.93 12.31 15.59
C GLY A 104 -1.70 11.53 14.52
N ASP A 105 -1.81 10.22 14.64
CA ASP A 105 -2.60 9.38 13.74
C ASP A 105 -4.12 9.73 13.76
N THR A 106 -4.63 10.17 14.92
CA THR A 106 -5.98 10.69 15.19
C THR A 106 -6.20 12.16 14.79
N MET A 107 -5.18 12.84 14.27
CA MET A 107 -5.33 14.24 13.85
C MET A 107 -6.32 14.36 12.69
N HIS A 108 -7.16 15.40 12.77
CA HIS A 108 -8.02 15.79 11.66
C HIS A 108 -7.17 16.13 10.43
N ARG A 109 -7.63 15.72 9.25
CA ARG A 109 -6.91 15.88 7.98
C ARG A 109 -7.76 16.75 7.06
N SER A 110 -7.14 17.73 6.42
CA SER A 110 -7.76 18.55 5.38
C SER A 110 -6.74 18.78 4.28
N LEU A 111 -6.76 17.93 3.25
CA LEU A 111 -5.77 17.92 2.18
C LEU A 111 -6.44 18.00 0.82
N ARG A 112 -5.83 18.75 -0.10
CA ARG A 112 -6.29 18.85 -1.48
C ARG A 112 -6.10 17.50 -2.19
N GLY A 113 -7.15 17.02 -2.84
CA GLY A 113 -7.10 15.83 -3.69
C GLY A 113 -6.51 16.14 -5.07
N THR A 114 -6.37 15.11 -5.91
CA THR A 114 -5.86 15.26 -7.28
C THR A 114 -6.78 16.12 -8.16
N ASP A 115 -8.10 16.02 -7.98
CA ASP A 115 -9.05 16.97 -8.55
C ASP A 115 -8.92 18.31 -7.80
N PRO A 116 -8.62 19.43 -8.49
CA PRO A 116 -8.51 20.75 -7.88
C PRO A 116 -9.74 21.22 -7.09
N LYS A 117 -10.91 20.61 -7.30
CA LYS A 117 -12.15 20.94 -6.59
C LYS A 117 -12.41 20.06 -5.37
N THR A 118 -11.65 18.98 -5.20
CA THR A 118 -11.85 18.02 -4.13
C THR A 118 -10.89 18.31 -2.97
N ILE A 119 -11.45 18.46 -1.77
CA ILE A 119 -10.70 18.50 -0.52
C ILE A 119 -11.12 17.27 0.29
N TYR A 120 -10.16 16.43 0.64
CA TYR A 120 -10.37 15.34 1.57
C TYR A 120 -10.33 15.88 2.99
N THR A 121 -11.47 15.81 3.68
CA THR A 121 -11.60 16.22 5.08
C THR A 121 -11.94 15.00 5.93
N HIS A 122 -11.12 14.73 6.95
CA HIS A 122 -11.34 13.71 7.97
C HIS A 122 -11.36 14.39 9.33
N THR A 123 -12.52 14.38 9.99
CA THR A 123 -12.73 14.99 11.32
C THR A 123 -13.09 13.95 12.38
N LEU A 124 -12.90 12.67 12.08
CA LEU A 124 -13.10 11.60 13.03
C LEU A 124 -11.74 11.31 13.67
N GLY A 125 -11.74 11.20 14.99
CA GLY A 125 -10.61 10.81 15.84
C GLY A 125 -11.14 9.96 16.97
#